data_AF-A0A520GCP5-F1
#
_entry.id   AF-A0A520GCP5-F1
#
_cell.length_a   1.000
_cell.length_b   1.000
_cell.length_c   1.000
_cell.angle_alpha   90.00
_cell.angle_beta   90.00
_cell.angle_gamma   90.00
#
_symmetry.space_group_name_H-M   'P 1'
#
loop_
_entity.id
_entity.type
_entity.pdbx_description
1 polymer ?
#
loop_
_entity_poly.entity_id
_entity_poly.type
_entity_poly.pdbx_seq_one_letter_code
_entity_poly.pdbx_strand_id
1 'polypeptide(L)'
;MAAAPRADPAHFFTPEQWAELTARSSWRGLWLVAHCWAVIGAAMLMGALWPATIPLAVVIVGTRQLGLFVLMHDGAHAVLHRNRKVNDWVAYWLCSPTLRDYRPYHLQH
;
A
#
# COMPACT_ATOMS: atom_id res chain seq x y z
N MET A 1 28.68 5.69 -1.20
CA MET A 1 28.75 5.03 0.12
C MET A 1 28.55 3.54 -0.11
N ALA A 2 29.35 2.67 0.52
CA ALA A 2 29.09 1.22 0.46
C ALA A 2 27.76 0.93 1.18
N ALA A 3 26.92 0.06 0.61
CA ALA A 3 25.69 -0.37 1.27
C ALA A 3 26.04 -1.01 2.62
N ALA A 4 25.31 -0.66 3.67
CA ALA A 4 25.50 -1.31 4.97
C ALA A 4 25.32 -2.84 4.82
N PRO A 5 26.11 -3.66 5.52
CA PRO A 5 25.96 -5.11 5.46
C PRO A 5 24.50 -5.50 5.78
N ARG A 6 23.82 -6.20 4.87
CA ARG A 6 22.50 -6.76 5.15
C ARG A 6 22.68 -7.94 6.09
N ALA A 7 21.98 -7.92 7.22
CA ALA A 7 21.95 -9.06 8.14
C ALA A 7 21.31 -10.27 7.44
N ASP A 8 21.94 -11.44 7.53
CA ASP A 8 21.36 -12.68 7.04
C ASP A 8 20.23 -13.14 8.00
N PRO A 9 18.96 -13.22 7.56
CA PRO A 9 17.86 -13.68 8.41
C PRO A 9 18.09 -15.08 8.99
N ALA A 10 18.86 -15.94 8.30
CA ALA A 10 19.14 -17.29 8.75
C ALA A 10 19.97 -17.35 10.05
N HIS A 11 20.66 -16.26 10.43
CA HIS A 11 21.34 -16.18 11.72
C HIS A 11 20.39 -15.95 12.90
N PHE A 12 19.16 -15.49 12.65
CA PHE A 12 18.21 -15.09 13.70
C PHE A 12 16.95 -15.95 13.73
N PHE A 13 16.56 -16.53 12.59
CA PHE A 13 15.31 -17.27 12.45
C PHE A 13 15.54 -18.65 11.84
N THR A 14 14.83 -19.65 12.37
CA THR A 14 14.63 -20.92 11.66
C THR A 14 13.85 -20.70 10.35
N PRO A 15 13.95 -21.61 9.37
CA PRO A 15 13.16 -21.52 8.13
C PRO A 15 11.66 -21.37 8.38
N GLU A 16 11.11 -22.07 9.38
CA GLU A 16 9.70 -22.02 9.75
C GLU A 16 9.30 -20.65 10.30
N GLN A 17 10.10 -20.10 11.22
CA GLN A 17 9.87 -18.74 11.76
C GLN A 17 9.96 -17.68 10.68
N TRP A 18 10.93 -17.79 9.78
CA TRP A 18 11.08 -16.86 8.66
C TRP A 18 9.90 -16.94 7.69
N ALA A 19 9.41 -18.15 7.40
CA ALA A 19 8.25 -18.35 6.54
C ALA A 19 6.98 -17.74 7.13
N GLU A 20 6.79 -17.83 8.45
CA GLU A 20 5.65 -17.22 9.14
C GLU A 20 5.72 -15.69 9.11
N LEU A 21 6.90 -15.11 9.39
CA LEU A 21 7.11 -13.65 9.39
C LEU A 21 6.96 -13.02 8.00
N THR A 22 7.32 -13.76 6.95
CA THR A 22 7.25 -13.28 5.56
C THR A 22 5.98 -13.71 4.82
N ALA A 23 5.04 -14.36 5.52
CA ALA A 23 3.80 -14.84 4.94
C ALA A 23 2.95 -13.68 4.38
N ARG A 24 2.65 -13.73 3.09
CA ARG A 24 1.81 -12.72 2.42
C ARG A 24 0.32 -13.08 2.56
N SER A 25 -0.47 -12.11 3.02
CA SER A 25 -1.93 -12.22 3.04
C SER A 25 -2.53 -12.04 1.64
N SER A 26 -3.63 -12.74 1.35
CA SER A 26 -4.43 -12.54 0.14
C SER A 26 -5.58 -11.54 0.31
N TRP A 27 -5.82 -11.01 1.51
CA TRP A 27 -7.00 -10.17 1.74
C TRP A 27 -6.70 -8.88 2.49
N ARG A 28 -5.70 -8.84 3.37
CA ARG A 28 -5.40 -7.65 4.19
C ARG A 28 -5.10 -6.42 3.33
N GLY A 29 -4.27 -6.56 2.30
CA GLY A 29 -3.98 -5.47 1.38
C GLY A 29 -5.22 -4.98 0.64
N LEU A 30 -6.06 -5.90 0.14
CA LEU A 30 -7.31 -5.56 -0.54
C LEU A 30 -8.29 -4.83 0.40
N TRP A 31 -8.37 -5.26 1.66
CA TRP A 31 -9.18 -4.60 2.68
C TRP A 31 -8.71 -3.18 2.98
N LEU A 32 -7.38 -2.96 3.09
CA LEU A 32 -6.82 -1.62 3.29
C LEU A 32 -7.11 -0.69 2.12
N VAL A 33 -7.04 -1.19 0.88
CA VAL A 33 -7.42 -0.43 -0.32
C VAL A 33 -8.91 -0.08 -0.29
N ALA A 34 -9.77 -1.06 -0.03
CA ALA A 34 -11.22 -0.85 0.06
C ALA A 34 -11.58 0.16 1.16
N HIS A 35 -10.94 0.06 2.32
CA HIS A 35 -11.10 1.02 3.42
C HIS A 35 -10.71 2.45 3.01
N CYS A 36 -9.59 2.64 2.30
CA CYS A 36 -9.20 3.98 1.84
C CYS A 36 -10.25 4.58 0.90
N TRP A 37 -10.71 3.83 -0.10
CA TRP A 37 -11.74 4.29 -1.03
C TRP A 37 -13.09 4.54 -0.36
N ALA A 38 -13.50 3.68 0.57
CA ALA A 38 -14.73 3.86 1.33
C ALA A 38 -14.70 5.16 2.16
N VAL A 39 -13.59 5.44 2.84
CA VAL A 39 -13.42 6.67 3.62
C VAL A 39 -13.36 7.91 2.72
N ILE A 40 -12.71 7.83 1.55
CA ILE A 40 -12.72 8.92 0.56
C ILE A 40 -14.16 9.20 0.10
N GLY A 41 -14.90 8.16 -0.30
CA GLY A 41 -16.30 8.30 -0.72
C GLY A 41 -17.19 8.88 0.37
N ALA A 42 -17.04 8.42 1.61
CA ALA A 42 -17.78 8.95 2.76
C ALA A 42 -17.45 10.43 3.05
N ALA A 43 -16.17 10.81 2.97
CA ALA A 43 -15.75 12.21 3.15
C ALA A 43 -16.28 13.12 2.04
N MET A 44 -16.29 12.65 0.80
CA MET A 44 -16.86 13.38 -0.33
C MET A 44 -18.37 13.55 -0.18
N LEU A 45 -19.10 12.50 0.22
CA LEU A 45 -20.54 12.57 0.51
C LEU A 45 -20.84 13.54 1.64
N MET A 46 -20.07 13.50 2.73
CA MET A 46 -20.17 14.44 3.84
C MET A 46 -20.01 15.89 3.36
N GLY A 47 -18.98 16.17 2.55
CA GLY A 47 -18.76 17.51 1.99
C GLY A 47 -19.89 17.98 1.07
N ALA A 48 -20.49 17.06 0.31
CA ALA A 48 -21.62 17.36 -0.57
C ALA A 48 -22.92 17.68 0.19
N LEU A 49 -23.19 16.96 1.28
CA LEU A 49 -24.38 17.17 2.11
C LEU A 49 -24.24 18.38 3.05
N TRP A 50 -23.03 18.63 3.56
CA TRP A 50 -22.74 19.72 4.49
C TRP A 50 -21.50 20.48 4.05
N PRO A 51 -21.63 21.52 3.19
CA PRO A 51 -20.48 22.25 2.65
C PRO A 51 -19.54 22.85 3.70
N ALA A 52 -20.03 23.18 4.89
CA ALA A 52 -19.19 23.64 6.00
C ALA A 52 -18.14 22.61 6.45
N THR A 53 -18.31 21.32 6.14
CA THR A 53 -17.37 20.24 6.47
C THR A 53 -16.26 20.04 5.43
N ILE A 54 -16.28 20.77 4.32
CA ILE A 54 -15.31 20.64 3.21
C ILE A 54 -13.84 20.71 3.70
N PRO A 55 -13.44 21.65 4.58
CA PRO A 55 -12.04 21.69 5.06
C PRO A 55 -11.60 20.38 5.74
N LEU A 56 -12.50 19.75 6.52
CA LEU A 56 -12.23 18.45 7.14
C LEU A 56 -12.17 17.34 6.09
N ALA A 57 -13.09 17.35 5.12
CA ALA A 57 -13.10 16.38 4.02
C ALA A 57 -11.77 16.39 3.24
N VAL A 58 -11.21 17.57 2.97
CA VAL A 58 -9.90 17.71 2.30
C VAL A 58 -8.80 17.01 3.08
N VAL A 59 -8.72 17.21 4.39
CA VAL A 59 -7.71 16.55 5.25
C VAL A 59 -7.89 15.02 5.25
N ILE A 60 -9.13 14.54 5.34
CA ILE A 60 -9.42 13.11 5.33
C ILE A 60 -9.01 12.49 3.97
N VAL A 61 -9.46 13.08 2.87
CA VAL A 61 -9.15 12.61 1.50
C VAL A 61 -7.65 12.63 1.26
N GLY A 62 -6.97 13.73 1.56
CA GLY A 62 -5.51 13.84 1.39
C GLY A 62 -4.76 12.75 2.16
N THR A 63 -5.17 12.47 3.40
CA THR A 63 -4.55 11.40 4.21
C THR A 63 -4.81 10.02 3.61
N ARG A 64 -6.00 9.77 3.04
CA ARG A 64 -6.30 8.48 2.38
C ARG A 64 -5.60 8.35 1.03
N GLN A 65 -5.39 9.44 0.29
CA GLN A 65 -4.55 9.48 -0.91
C GLN A 65 -3.09 9.10 -0.59
N LEU A 66 -2.53 9.64 0.49
CA LEU A 66 -1.22 9.22 0.98
C LEU A 66 -1.21 7.72 1.34
N GLY A 67 -2.26 7.24 2.03
CA GLY A 67 -2.42 5.82 2.34
C GLY A 67 -2.45 4.92 1.09
N LEU A 68 -3.17 5.33 0.04
CA LEU A 68 -3.15 4.63 -1.25
C LEU A 68 -1.75 4.62 -1.87
N PHE A 69 -1.00 5.73 -1.79
CA PHE A 69 0.37 5.76 -2.31
C PHE A 69 1.32 4.82 -1.53
N VAL A 70 1.16 4.71 -0.21
CA VAL A 70 1.87 3.70 0.61
C VAL A 70 1.50 2.28 0.17
N LEU A 71 0.23 2.00 -0.11
CA LEU A 71 -0.19 0.69 -0.60
C LEU A 71 0.31 0.42 -2.04
N MET A 72 0.49 1.45 -2.88
CA MET A 72 1.17 1.31 -4.17
C MET A 72 2.64 0.91 -3.97
N HIS A 73 3.34 1.53 -3.01
CA HIS A 73 4.69 1.14 -2.63
C HIS A 73 4.78 -0.35 -2.23
N ASP A 74 3.86 -0.83 -1.39
CA ASP A 74 3.79 -2.25 -1.04
C ASP A 74 3.49 -3.13 -2.26
N GLY A 75 2.65 -2.62 -3.17
CA GLY A 75 2.43 -3.21 -4.48
C GLY A 75 3.70 -3.27 -5.35
N ALA A 76 4.60 -2.31 -5.26
CA ALA A 76 5.89 -2.33 -5.95
C ALA A 76 6.74 -3.53 -5.48
N HIS A 77 6.71 -3.80 -4.18
CA HIS A 77 7.39 -4.93 -3.52
C HIS A 77 6.73 -6.30 -3.68
N ALA A 78 5.59 -6.42 -4.38
CA ALA A 78 4.84 -7.68 -4.49
C ALA A 78 4.18 -8.20 -3.20
N VAL A 79 4.00 -7.34 -2.19
CA VAL A 79 3.53 -7.78 -0.86
C VAL A 79 2.08 -7.40 -0.57
N LEU A 80 1.45 -6.57 -1.41
CA LEU A 80 0.04 -6.19 -1.26
C LEU A 80 -0.91 -7.39 -1.40
N HIS A 81 -0.57 -8.35 -2.26
CA HIS A 81 -1.33 -9.59 -2.44
C HIS A 81 -0.43 -10.76 -2.86
N ARG A 82 -0.76 -11.98 -2.40
CA ARG A 82 0.04 -13.20 -2.70
C ARG A 82 0.12 -13.53 -4.20
N ASN A 83 -0.98 -13.35 -4.95
CA ASN A 83 -1.00 -13.48 -6.42
C ASN A 83 -0.50 -12.18 -7.08
N ARG A 84 0.58 -12.29 -7.87
CA ARG A 84 1.24 -11.15 -8.53
C ARG A 84 0.35 -10.39 -9.52
N LYS A 85 -0.52 -11.07 -10.27
CA LYS A 85 -1.44 -10.41 -11.21
C LYS A 85 -2.43 -9.51 -10.47
N VAL A 86 -3.01 -10.02 -9.37
CA VAL A 86 -3.93 -9.25 -8.52
C VAL A 86 -3.20 -8.10 -7.85
N ASN A 87 -2.01 -8.35 -7.29
CA ASN A 87 -1.16 -7.32 -6.68
C ASN A 87 -0.93 -6.14 -7.65
N ASP A 88 -0.48 -6.43 -8.87
CA ASP A 88 -0.11 -5.40 -9.84
C ASP A 88 -1.33 -4.67 -10.38
N TRP A 89 -2.44 -5.39 -10.61
CA TRP A 89 -3.68 -4.76 -11.06
C TRP A 89 -4.24 -3.81 -10.01
N VAL A 90 -4.34 -4.25 -8.75
CA VAL A 90 -4.88 -3.43 -7.64
C VAL A 90 -3.97 -2.25 -7.37
N ALA A 91 -2.66 -2.46 -7.24
CA ALA A 91 -1.72 -1.38 -6.96
C ALA A 91 -1.68 -0.34 -8.08
N TYR A 92 -1.79 -0.74 -9.34
CA TYR A 92 -1.80 0.20 -10.46
C TYR A 92 -3.10 1.00 -10.56
N TRP A 93 -4.25 0.31 -10.51
CA TRP A 93 -5.55 0.95 -10.81
C TRP A 93 -6.21 1.59 -9.59
N LEU A 94 -6.04 1.00 -8.41
CA LEU A 94 -6.74 1.44 -7.20
C LEU A 94 -5.82 2.19 -6.23
N CYS A 95 -4.49 2.12 -6.41
CA CYS A 95 -3.55 2.83 -5.55
C CYS A 95 -2.85 3.98 -6.30
N SER A 96 -2.04 3.69 -7.33
CA SER A 96 -1.47 4.72 -8.21
C SER A 96 -0.93 4.16 -9.53
N PRO A 97 -1.19 4.81 -10.67
CA PRO A 97 -0.67 4.39 -11.98
C PRO A 97 0.84 4.59 -12.11
N THR A 98 1.48 5.33 -11.19
CA THR A 98 2.93 5.52 -11.17
C THR A 98 3.70 4.23 -10.85
N LEU A 99 3.03 3.15 -10.45
CA LEU A 99 3.64 1.86 -10.10
C LEU A 99 4.68 1.38 -11.13
N ARG A 100 4.39 1.57 -12.43
CA ARG A 100 5.25 1.08 -13.52
C ARG A 100 6.59 1.82 -13.59
N ASP A 101 6.58 3.12 -13.34
CA ASP A 101 7.77 3.96 -13.33
C ASP A 101 8.48 3.89 -11.97
N TYR A 102 7.69 3.80 -10.89
CA TYR A 102 8.17 3.76 -9.52
C TYR A 102 8.91 2.46 -9.19
N ARG A 103 8.33 1.29 -9.51
CA ARG A 103 8.90 -0.02 -9.16
C ARG A 103 10.36 -0.23 -9.60
N PRO A 104 10.74 -0.03 -10.88
CA PRO A 104 12.11 -0.31 -11.32
C PRO A 104 13.15 0.62 -10.67
N TYR A 105 12.78 1.87 -10.37
CA TYR A 105 13.63 2.81 -9.64
C TYR A 105 13.69 2.48 -8.14
N HIS A 106 12.54 2.19 -7.54
CA HIS A 106 12.42 1.99 -6.10
C HIS A 106 13.13 0.73 -5.62
N LEU A 107 13.06 -0.37 -6.38
CA LEU A 107 13.73 -1.63 -6.03
C LEU A 107 15.27 -1.58 -6.10
N GLN A 108 15.84 -0.46 -6.56
CA GLN A 108 17.30 -0.25 -6.54
C GLN A 108 17.81 0.25 -5.18
N HIS A 109 16.90 0.73 -4.31
CA HIS A 109 17.21 1.21 -2.97
C HIS A 109 17.09 0.05 -1.97
#